data_AF-A0A450SEX2-F1
#
_entry.id   AF-A0A450SEX2-F1
#
_cell.length_a   1.000
_cell.length_b   1.000
_cell.length_c   1.000
_cell.angle_alpha   90.00
_cell.angle_beta   90.00
_cell.angle_gamma   90.00
#
_symmetry.space_group_name_H-M   'P 1'
#
loop_
_entity.id
_entity.type
_entity.pdbx_description
1 polymer ?
#
loop_
_entity_poly.entity_id
_entity_poly.type
_entity_poly.pdbx_seq_one_letter_code
_entity_poly.pdbx_strand_id
1 'polypeptide(L)'
;MRLEQRTSIDGPCTAEQIREEDRHELSGGQRIYCAPAGDRHSRHNLGGGLLLDTDPDVQWAGVDTGFTPKPDTLRAPDLCVAAPPEETGKWVPGAPLLAVEYADRGQNEPDLQIKIKELLAAGTRYVWVVRLAGPQWVEVYTRDSPMRRLAATDTLEAPGVLRNPVPVRALFDRSAAHRLTLKNLLQREGYEDLEAVLREGARKGRAKGLVEGEAKGKATGRAEGLKEGETKGKAKGKAEGLAEGEAKGKATGRLEARIEALLDILMARGIDVDATTRTRIRRCRDQEQIGIWLAKAAVANRAEEVF
;
A
#
# COMPACT_ATOMS: atom_id res chain seq x y z
N MET A 1 -19.67 -30.68 -52.12
CA MET A 1 -19.47 -31.88 -51.27
C MET A 1 -18.17 -32.54 -51.72
N ARG A 2 -17.02 -32.09 -51.18
CA ARG A 2 -15.72 -32.76 -51.42
C ARG A 2 -15.66 -33.92 -50.44
N LEU A 3 -15.65 -35.15 -50.95
CA LEU A 3 -15.29 -36.31 -50.13
C LEU A 3 -13.85 -36.12 -49.68
N GLU A 4 -13.65 -35.73 -48.43
CA GLU A 4 -12.35 -35.86 -47.78
C GLU A 4 -12.03 -37.35 -47.75
N GLN A 5 -11.01 -37.74 -48.51
CA GLN A 5 -10.37 -39.03 -48.37
C GLN A 5 -9.93 -39.13 -46.91
N ARG A 6 -10.66 -39.90 -46.10
CA ARG A 6 -10.16 -40.38 -44.81
C ARG A 6 -8.87 -41.13 -45.10
N THR A 7 -7.74 -40.47 -44.88
CA THR A 7 -6.44 -41.13 -44.80
C THR A 7 -6.58 -42.31 -43.87
N SER A 8 -6.10 -43.48 -44.29
CA SER A 8 -6.02 -44.68 -43.46
C SER A 8 -5.45 -44.30 -42.09
N ILE A 9 -6.14 -44.72 -41.02
CA ILE A 9 -5.73 -44.50 -39.62
C ILE A 9 -4.37 -45.18 -39.35
N ASP A 10 -3.98 -46.15 -40.18
CA ASP A 10 -2.82 -47.02 -40.00
C ASP A 10 -1.60 -46.65 -40.86
N GLY A 11 -1.56 -45.44 -41.44
CA GLY A 11 -0.45 -44.97 -42.30
C GLY A 11 0.42 -43.87 -41.67
N PRO A 12 1.68 -43.69 -42.13
CA PRO A 12 2.52 -42.57 -41.71
C PRO A 12 1.82 -41.23 -41.94
N CYS A 13 1.83 -40.37 -40.92
CA CYS A 13 1.12 -39.09 -40.89
C CYS A 13 2.06 -37.93 -40.53
N THR A 14 1.79 -36.75 -41.07
CA THR A 14 2.51 -35.51 -40.73
C THR A 14 1.70 -34.63 -39.78
N ALA A 15 2.36 -33.75 -39.01
CA ALA A 15 1.71 -32.86 -38.05
C ALA A 15 0.64 -31.96 -38.70
N GLU A 16 0.86 -31.49 -39.93
CA GLU A 16 -0.11 -30.69 -40.69
C GLU A 16 -1.42 -31.44 -41.03
N GLN A 17 -1.41 -32.76 -40.98
CA GLN A 17 -2.59 -33.60 -41.22
C GLN A 17 -3.38 -33.90 -39.93
N ILE A 18 -2.86 -33.48 -38.78
CA ILE A 18 -3.53 -33.61 -37.48
C ILE A 18 -4.24 -32.31 -37.18
N ARG A 19 -5.54 -32.39 -36.91
CA ARG A 19 -6.34 -31.25 -36.44
C ARG A 19 -6.31 -31.21 -34.92
N GLU A 20 -6.49 -30.01 -34.35
CA GLU A 20 -6.50 -29.84 -32.89
C GLU A 20 -7.59 -30.69 -32.22
N GLU A 21 -8.76 -30.80 -32.85
CA GLU A 21 -9.87 -31.61 -32.38
C GLU A 21 -9.60 -33.13 -32.37
N ASP A 22 -8.59 -33.61 -33.10
CA ASP A 22 -8.32 -35.05 -33.23
C ASP A 22 -7.72 -35.64 -31.93
N ARG A 23 -7.08 -34.82 -31.07
CA ARG A 23 -6.39 -35.24 -29.85
C ARG A 23 -5.36 -36.35 -30.08
N HIS A 24 -4.42 -36.11 -30.99
CA HIS A 24 -3.32 -37.03 -31.25
C HIS A 24 -1.96 -36.33 -31.15
N GLU A 25 -1.00 -37.04 -30.57
CA GLU A 25 0.42 -36.80 -30.78
C GLU A 25 0.93 -37.62 -31.98
N LEU A 26 2.12 -37.27 -32.48
CA LEU A 26 2.85 -38.02 -33.49
C LEU A 26 4.27 -38.35 -33.03
N SER A 27 4.67 -39.61 -33.24
CA SER A 27 6.05 -40.09 -33.03
C SER A 27 6.49 -40.89 -34.25
N GLY A 28 7.49 -40.38 -34.98
CA GLY A 28 7.97 -41.01 -36.22
C GLY A 28 6.85 -41.26 -37.25
N GLY A 29 5.85 -40.37 -37.31
CA GLY A 29 4.69 -40.47 -38.18
C GLY A 29 3.58 -41.41 -37.69
N GLN A 30 3.75 -42.06 -36.53
CA GLN A 30 2.71 -42.88 -35.90
C GLN A 30 1.84 -42.02 -34.99
N ARG A 31 0.52 -42.17 -35.12
CA ARG A 31 -0.48 -41.48 -34.30
C ARG A 31 -0.57 -42.10 -32.91
N ILE A 32 -0.59 -41.25 -31.88
CA ILE A 32 -0.76 -41.64 -30.49
C ILE A 32 -1.99 -40.89 -29.96
N TYR A 33 -3.03 -41.63 -29.58
CA TYR A 33 -4.25 -41.02 -29.06
C TYR A 33 -4.05 -40.47 -27.64
N CYS A 34 -4.45 -39.20 -27.44
CA CYS A 34 -4.36 -38.50 -26.17
C CYS A 34 -5.72 -38.50 -25.48
N ALA A 35 -5.88 -39.36 -24.48
CA ALA A 35 -7.10 -39.43 -23.69
C ALA A 35 -7.29 -38.16 -22.84
N PRO A 36 -8.54 -37.73 -22.57
CA PRO A 36 -8.80 -36.66 -21.63
C PRO A 36 -8.21 -36.92 -20.23
N ALA A 37 -7.75 -35.86 -19.57
CA ALA A 37 -7.24 -35.91 -18.21
C ALA A 37 -8.31 -36.26 -17.17
N GLY A 38 -7.94 -37.08 -16.18
CA GLY A 38 -8.74 -37.29 -14.96
C GLY A 38 -8.66 -36.12 -13.97
N ASP A 39 -9.36 -36.22 -12.83
CA ASP A 39 -9.41 -35.14 -11.81
C ASP A 39 -8.03 -34.80 -11.23
N ARG A 40 -7.22 -35.82 -10.92
CA ARG A 40 -5.86 -35.62 -10.38
C ARG A 40 -4.99 -34.88 -11.38
N HIS A 41 -4.93 -35.38 -12.61
CA HIS A 41 -4.11 -34.83 -13.68
C HIS A 41 -4.51 -33.39 -14.01
N SER A 42 -5.79 -33.14 -14.24
CA SER A 42 -6.31 -31.79 -14.54
C SER A 42 -6.05 -30.78 -13.41
N ARG A 43 -6.21 -31.19 -12.14
CA ARG A 43 -5.91 -30.34 -10.99
C ARG A 43 -4.43 -29.99 -10.89
N HIS A 44 -3.55 -30.96 -11.16
CA HIS A 44 -2.11 -30.74 -11.13
C HIS A 44 -1.65 -29.86 -12.31
N ASN A 45 -2.21 -30.04 -13.51
CA ASN A 45 -1.96 -29.15 -14.64
C ASN A 45 -2.33 -27.69 -14.32
N LEU A 46 -3.49 -27.46 -13.68
CA LEU A 46 -3.89 -26.10 -13.28
C LEU A 46 -2.89 -25.45 -12.30
N GLY A 47 -2.51 -26.18 -11.25
CA GLY A 47 -1.59 -25.66 -10.23
C GLY A 47 -0.16 -25.47 -10.75
N GLY A 48 0.35 -26.46 -11.48
CA GLY A 48 1.66 -26.44 -12.11
C GLY A 48 1.76 -25.39 -13.20
N GLY A 49 0.74 -25.25 -14.04
CA GLY A 49 0.69 -24.22 -15.08
C GLY A 49 0.73 -22.82 -14.47
N LEU A 50 -0.09 -22.55 -13.45
CA LEU A 50 -0.13 -21.25 -12.80
C LEU A 50 1.21 -20.86 -12.14
N LEU A 51 1.89 -21.79 -11.46
CA LEU A 51 3.16 -21.46 -10.81
C LEU A 51 4.31 -21.28 -11.81
N LEU A 52 4.27 -21.95 -12.96
CA LEU A 52 5.28 -21.78 -14.02
C LEU A 52 5.04 -20.50 -14.82
N ASP A 53 3.80 -20.28 -15.28
CA ASP A 53 3.42 -19.11 -16.09
C ASP A 53 3.70 -17.78 -15.38
N THR A 54 3.48 -17.75 -14.07
CA THR A 54 3.69 -16.53 -13.29
C THR A 54 5.16 -16.23 -13.00
N ASP A 55 6.10 -17.14 -13.22
CA ASP A 55 7.51 -16.89 -12.93
C ASP A 55 8.01 -15.61 -13.66
N PRO A 56 8.80 -14.74 -13.01
CA PRO A 56 9.17 -13.47 -13.59
C PRO A 56 9.99 -13.54 -14.89
N ASP A 57 10.72 -14.62 -15.14
CA ASP A 57 11.48 -14.79 -16.39
C ASP A 57 10.66 -15.51 -17.48
N VAL A 58 9.48 -16.02 -17.14
CA VAL A 58 8.58 -16.68 -18.08
C VAL A 58 7.79 -15.65 -18.89
N GLN A 59 7.93 -15.74 -20.21
CA GLN A 59 7.20 -14.94 -21.18
C GLN A 59 5.93 -15.63 -21.68
N TRP A 60 5.97 -16.96 -21.78
CA TRP A 60 4.86 -17.77 -22.24
C TRP A 60 4.95 -19.19 -21.68
N ALA A 61 3.80 -19.71 -21.24
CA ALA A 61 3.61 -21.09 -20.85
C ALA A 61 2.32 -21.63 -21.47
N GLY A 62 2.25 -22.95 -21.60
CA GLY A 62 1.11 -23.62 -22.24
C GLY A 62 0.79 -24.95 -21.59
N VAL A 63 -0.48 -25.36 -21.73
CA VAL A 63 -1.00 -26.67 -21.35
C VAL A 63 -1.27 -27.43 -22.64
N ASP A 64 -0.87 -28.70 -22.72
CA ASP A 64 -1.11 -29.58 -23.88
C ASP A 64 -0.73 -28.95 -25.22
N THR A 65 0.29 -28.08 -25.23
CA THR A 65 0.67 -27.34 -26.44
C THR A 65 1.41 -28.25 -27.40
N GLY A 66 0.87 -28.43 -28.61
CA GLY A 66 1.50 -29.24 -29.65
C GLY A 66 2.72 -28.56 -30.28
N PHE A 67 3.89 -29.16 -30.06
CA PHE A 67 5.16 -28.77 -30.68
C PHE A 67 5.53 -29.72 -31.82
N THR A 68 5.92 -29.17 -32.97
CA THR A 68 6.36 -29.93 -34.14
C THR A 68 7.82 -29.61 -34.51
N PRO A 69 8.80 -30.39 -34.00
CA PRO A 69 10.20 -30.18 -34.35
C PRO A 69 10.56 -30.68 -35.75
N LYS A 70 9.77 -31.60 -36.30
CA LYS A 70 9.88 -32.16 -37.65
C LYS A 70 8.51 -32.64 -38.14
N PRO A 71 8.29 -32.77 -39.46
CA PRO A 71 6.95 -33.05 -40.01
C PRO A 71 6.28 -34.31 -39.46
N ASP A 72 7.05 -35.34 -39.10
CA ASP A 72 6.58 -36.63 -38.57
C ASP A 72 6.54 -36.69 -37.03
N THR A 73 6.63 -35.55 -36.34
CA THR A 73 6.58 -35.48 -34.87
C THR A 73 5.75 -34.31 -34.39
N LEU A 74 4.88 -34.59 -33.43
CA LEU A 74 3.99 -33.66 -32.77
C LEU A 74 3.89 -34.11 -31.31
N ARG A 75 4.47 -33.34 -30.38
CA ARG A 75 4.46 -33.67 -28.94
C ARG A 75 3.81 -32.55 -28.16
N ALA A 76 2.92 -32.93 -27.25
CA ALA A 76 2.18 -32.02 -26.39
C ALA A 76 2.47 -32.39 -24.93
N PRO A 77 3.48 -31.77 -24.29
CA PRO A 77 3.68 -31.98 -22.87
C PRO A 77 2.51 -31.40 -22.06
N ASP A 78 2.23 -32.00 -20.90
CA ASP A 78 1.13 -31.54 -20.04
C ASP A 78 1.26 -30.06 -19.70
N LEU A 79 2.49 -29.64 -19.39
CA LEU A 79 2.85 -28.23 -19.25
C LEU A 79 4.13 -27.91 -19.99
N CYS A 80 4.26 -26.68 -20.45
CA CYS A 80 5.49 -26.18 -21.05
C CYS A 80 5.78 -24.73 -20.67
N VAL A 81 7.06 -24.39 -20.75
CA VAL A 81 7.55 -23.01 -20.83
C VAL A 81 8.34 -22.88 -22.13
N ALA A 82 8.02 -21.88 -22.93
CA ALA A 82 8.65 -21.63 -24.22
C ALA A 82 8.69 -20.13 -24.54
N ALA A 83 9.34 -19.79 -25.65
CA ALA A 83 9.15 -18.47 -26.23
C ALA A 83 7.69 -18.33 -26.71
N PRO A 84 7.10 -17.11 -26.69
CA PRO A 84 5.78 -16.89 -27.24
C PRO A 84 5.72 -17.34 -28.72
N PRO A 85 4.67 -18.07 -29.14
CA PRO A 85 4.55 -18.50 -30.53
C PRO A 85 4.39 -17.29 -31.47
N GLU A 86 5.03 -17.33 -32.63
CA GLU A 86 4.97 -16.25 -33.63
C GLU A 86 3.60 -16.16 -34.31
N GLU A 87 2.92 -17.30 -34.47
CA GLU A 87 1.60 -17.40 -35.09
C GLU A 87 0.62 -18.14 -34.18
N THR A 88 -0.63 -17.66 -34.12
CA THR A 88 -1.71 -18.30 -33.36
C THR A 88 -2.49 -19.29 -34.22
N GLY A 89 -3.01 -20.36 -33.60
CA GLY A 89 -3.87 -21.35 -34.28
C GLY A 89 -3.10 -22.38 -35.14
N LYS A 90 -1.79 -22.51 -34.95
CA LYS A 90 -0.95 -23.55 -35.58
C LYS A 90 -0.13 -24.30 -34.52
N TRP A 91 0.34 -25.48 -34.89
CA TRP A 91 1.35 -26.20 -34.11
C TRP A 91 2.63 -25.38 -33.98
N VAL A 92 3.21 -25.36 -32.77
CA VAL A 92 4.38 -24.54 -32.46
C VAL A 92 5.63 -25.23 -33.04
N PRO A 93 6.43 -24.58 -33.89
CA PRO A 93 7.65 -25.18 -34.41
C PRO A 93 8.68 -25.48 -33.30
N GLY A 94 9.46 -26.54 -33.46
CA GLY A 94 10.55 -26.86 -32.54
C GLY A 94 10.09 -27.60 -31.28
N ALA A 95 10.55 -27.14 -30.11
CA ALA A 95 10.31 -27.76 -28.82
C ALA A 95 10.31 -26.72 -27.68
N PRO A 96 9.65 -26.98 -26.55
CA PRO A 96 9.64 -26.06 -25.40
C PRO A 96 11.00 -26.04 -24.70
N LEU A 97 11.28 -24.97 -23.95
CA LEU A 97 12.50 -24.86 -23.14
C LEU A 97 12.43 -25.79 -21.91
N LEU A 98 11.27 -25.85 -21.27
CA LEU A 98 10.94 -26.78 -20.18
C LEU A 98 9.62 -27.49 -20.53
N ALA A 99 9.62 -28.81 -20.41
CA ALA A 99 8.43 -29.65 -20.51
C ALA A 99 8.17 -30.33 -19.16
N VAL A 100 6.90 -30.46 -18.78
CA VAL A 100 6.47 -31.20 -17.59
C VAL A 100 5.46 -32.25 -18.00
N GLU A 101 5.64 -33.47 -17.50
CA GLU A 101 4.70 -34.59 -17.63
C GLU A 101 4.25 -35.02 -16.24
N TYR A 102 2.96 -35.18 -16.02
CA TYR A 102 2.40 -35.80 -14.83
C TYR A 102 2.13 -37.28 -15.12
N ALA A 103 2.87 -38.16 -14.45
CA ALA A 103 2.74 -39.60 -14.63
C ALA A 103 2.05 -40.23 -13.41
N ASP A 104 0.87 -40.82 -13.62
CA ASP A 104 0.11 -41.54 -12.60
C ASP A 104 0.11 -43.06 -12.85
N ARG A 105 -0.64 -43.80 -12.03
CA ARG A 105 -0.84 -45.25 -12.18
C ARG A 105 -1.35 -45.58 -13.58
N GLY A 106 -0.67 -46.50 -14.26
CA GLY A 106 -1.03 -46.94 -15.61
C GLY A 106 -0.33 -46.17 -16.74
N GLN A 107 0.57 -45.23 -16.41
CA GLN A 107 1.44 -44.59 -17.40
C GLN A 107 2.20 -45.64 -18.23
N ASN A 108 2.18 -45.48 -19.56
CA ASN A 108 3.03 -46.26 -20.45
C ASN A 108 4.47 -45.71 -20.37
N GLU A 109 5.32 -46.38 -19.58
CA GLU A 109 6.71 -45.97 -19.35
C GLU A 109 7.56 -46.00 -20.62
N PRO A 110 7.53 -47.06 -21.47
CA PRO A 110 8.20 -47.04 -22.77
C PRO A 110 7.86 -45.80 -23.62
N ASP A 111 6.58 -45.47 -23.77
CA ASP A 111 6.15 -44.33 -24.59
C ASP A 111 6.60 -43.00 -23.99
N LEU A 112 6.51 -42.87 -22.66
CA LEU A 112 7.01 -41.70 -21.93
C LEU A 112 8.52 -41.52 -22.15
N GLN A 113 9.30 -42.60 -22.07
CA GLN A 113 10.74 -42.55 -22.33
C GLN A 113 11.08 -42.19 -23.78
N ILE A 114 10.25 -42.58 -24.76
CA ILE A 114 10.38 -42.13 -26.15
C ILE A 114 10.13 -40.63 -26.24
N LYS A 115 9.02 -40.14 -25.66
CA LYS A 115 8.66 -38.71 -25.63
C LYS A 115 9.76 -37.84 -25.01
N ILE A 116 10.30 -38.26 -23.86
CA ILE A 116 11.42 -37.56 -23.20
C ILE A 116 12.63 -37.45 -24.13
N LYS A 117 13.03 -38.54 -24.80
CA LYS A 117 14.17 -38.54 -25.72
C LYS A 117 13.93 -37.65 -26.93
N GLU A 118 12.73 -37.68 -27.51
CA GLU A 118 12.37 -36.83 -28.65
C GLU A 118 12.39 -35.34 -28.28
N LEU A 119 11.82 -34.97 -27.13
CA LEU A 119 11.84 -33.58 -26.65
C LEU A 119 13.28 -33.07 -26.40
N LEU A 120 14.10 -33.87 -25.70
CA LEU A 120 15.51 -33.50 -25.45
C LEU A 120 16.32 -33.41 -26.74
N ALA A 121 16.10 -34.31 -27.70
CA ALA A 121 16.73 -34.27 -29.01
C ALA A 121 16.31 -33.03 -29.82
N ALA A 122 15.04 -32.63 -29.70
CA ALA A 122 14.47 -31.48 -30.39
C ALA A 122 14.88 -30.12 -29.79
N GLY A 123 15.50 -30.08 -28.61
CA GLY A 123 16.04 -28.85 -28.02
C GLY A 123 15.49 -28.50 -26.64
N THR A 124 14.58 -29.29 -26.08
CA THR A 124 14.12 -29.08 -24.70
C THR A 124 15.28 -29.21 -23.72
N ARG A 125 15.43 -28.20 -22.85
CA ARG A 125 16.55 -28.12 -21.90
C ARG A 125 16.28 -28.95 -20.65
N TYR A 126 15.03 -28.94 -20.19
CA TYR A 126 14.58 -29.64 -19.00
C TYR A 126 13.27 -30.40 -19.29
N VAL A 127 13.22 -31.68 -18.93
CA VAL A 127 11.96 -32.43 -18.85
C VAL A 127 11.77 -32.86 -17.40
N TRP A 128 10.64 -32.48 -16.80
CA TRP A 128 10.27 -32.87 -15.45
C TRP A 128 9.14 -33.90 -15.49
N VAL A 129 9.37 -35.09 -14.96
CA VAL A 129 8.30 -36.08 -14.79
C VAL A 129 7.86 -36.09 -13.34
N VAL A 130 6.64 -35.62 -13.10
CA VAL A 130 6.01 -35.55 -11.78
C VAL A 130 5.28 -36.85 -11.50
N ARG A 131 5.80 -37.65 -10.56
CA ARG A 131 5.25 -38.97 -10.25
C ARG A 131 4.12 -38.83 -9.24
N LEU A 132 2.88 -39.00 -9.70
CA LEU A 132 1.66 -38.85 -8.89
C LEU A 132 1.31 -40.11 -8.09
N ALA A 133 1.92 -41.25 -8.43
CA ALA A 133 1.71 -42.53 -7.76
C ALA A 133 2.80 -42.79 -6.71
N GLY A 134 2.37 -43.12 -5.49
CA GLY A 134 3.29 -43.45 -4.40
C GLY A 134 3.88 -42.21 -3.72
N PRO A 135 5.12 -42.28 -3.20
CA PRO A 135 5.80 -41.11 -2.64
C PRO A 135 5.86 -39.96 -3.65
N GLN A 136 5.82 -38.71 -3.18
CA GLN A 136 5.94 -37.53 -4.04
C GLN A 136 7.41 -37.28 -4.41
N TRP A 137 7.71 -37.30 -5.70
CA TRP A 137 9.04 -36.98 -6.24
C TRP A 137 8.94 -36.62 -7.72
N VAL A 138 10.00 -36.01 -8.23
CA VAL A 138 10.12 -35.58 -9.63
C VAL A 138 11.41 -36.15 -10.23
N GLU A 139 11.31 -36.67 -11.44
CA GLU A 139 12.46 -36.98 -12.28
C GLU A 139 12.84 -35.73 -13.07
N VAL A 140 14.13 -35.40 -13.07
CA VAL A 140 14.69 -34.30 -13.84
C VAL A 140 15.59 -34.87 -14.91
N TYR A 141 15.18 -34.70 -16.15
CA TYR A 141 15.95 -35.05 -17.32
C TYR A 141 16.52 -33.78 -17.96
N THR A 142 17.78 -33.86 -18.35
CA THR A 142 18.53 -32.82 -19.06
C THR A 142 19.39 -33.52 -20.10
N ARG A 143 19.79 -32.79 -21.15
CA ARG A 143 20.66 -33.36 -22.19
C ARG A 143 21.99 -33.85 -21.59
N ASP A 144 22.46 -35.01 -22.07
CA ASP A 144 23.76 -35.62 -21.76
C ASP A 144 24.09 -35.85 -20.28
N SER A 145 23.08 -35.82 -19.40
CA SER A 145 23.24 -36.07 -17.97
C SER A 145 22.33 -37.20 -17.51
N PRO A 146 22.74 -37.99 -16.50
CA PRO A 146 21.86 -39.01 -15.93
C PRO A 146 20.63 -38.36 -15.29
N MET A 147 19.50 -39.06 -15.36
CA MET A 147 18.27 -38.64 -14.70
C MET A 147 18.51 -38.46 -13.20
N ARG A 148 18.03 -37.33 -12.66
CA ARG A 148 18.06 -37.04 -11.22
C ARG A 148 16.67 -37.19 -10.62
N ARG A 149 16.60 -37.76 -9.42
CA ARG A 149 15.37 -37.86 -8.64
C ARG A 149 15.40 -36.85 -7.50
N LEU A 150 14.37 -36.02 -7.42
CA LEU A 150 14.17 -35.03 -6.34
C LEU A 150 12.93 -35.37 -5.52
N ALA A 151 13.09 -35.45 -4.21
CA ALA A 151 12.01 -35.72 -3.27
C ALA A 151 11.17 -34.47 -2.98
N ALA A 152 10.02 -34.63 -2.32
CA ALA A 152 9.11 -33.53 -1.99
C ALA A 152 9.74 -32.37 -1.19
N THR A 153 10.81 -32.63 -0.45
CA THR A 153 11.56 -31.63 0.34
C THR A 153 12.55 -30.83 -0.50
N ASP A 154 12.88 -31.32 -1.69
CA ASP A 154 13.87 -30.70 -2.57
C ASP A 154 13.24 -29.58 -3.40
N THR A 155 14.09 -28.90 -4.16
CA THR A 155 13.70 -27.80 -5.03
C THR A 155 14.21 -28.06 -6.44
N LEU A 156 13.36 -27.79 -7.43
CA LEU A 156 13.65 -27.86 -8.85
C LEU A 156 14.21 -26.53 -9.33
N GLU A 157 15.18 -26.61 -10.23
CA GLU A 157 15.79 -25.43 -10.84
C GLU A 157 15.83 -25.64 -12.36
N ALA A 158 15.60 -24.56 -13.10
CA ALA A 158 15.72 -24.50 -14.55
C ALA A 158 16.42 -23.19 -14.96
N PRO A 159 17.72 -23.04 -14.65
CA PRO A 159 18.44 -21.80 -14.93
C PRO A 159 18.36 -21.44 -16.41
N GLY A 160 18.12 -20.15 -16.68
CA GLY A 160 17.89 -19.61 -18.03
C GLY A 160 16.50 -19.92 -18.60
N VAL A 161 15.58 -20.46 -17.80
CA VAL A 161 14.17 -20.67 -18.14
C VAL A 161 13.25 -20.12 -17.04
N LEU A 162 13.56 -20.43 -15.78
CA LEU A 162 12.84 -19.92 -14.60
C LEU A 162 13.78 -19.06 -13.76
N ARG A 163 13.26 -17.96 -13.22
CA ARG A 163 13.97 -17.14 -12.23
C ARG A 163 13.99 -17.83 -10.87
N ASN A 164 12.83 -18.29 -10.43
CA ASN A 164 12.67 -18.83 -9.09
C ASN A 164 12.80 -20.35 -9.09
N PRO A 165 13.43 -20.91 -8.06
CA PRO A 165 13.46 -22.35 -7.88
C PRO A 165 12.09 -22.82 -7.39
N VAL A 166 11.61 -23.96 -7.90
CA VAL A 166 10.26 -24.50 -7.65
C VAL A 166 10.34 -25.59 -6.59
N PRO A 167 9.79 -25.43 -5.38
CA PRO A 167 9.75 -26.51 -4.40
C PRO A 167 9.00 -27.71 -4.98
N VAL A 168 9.55 -28.93 -4.90
CA VAL A 168 8.93 -30.12 -5.53
C VAL A 168 7.50 -30.29 -5.06
N ARG A 169 7.23 -30.10 -3.76
CA ARG A 169 5.88 -30.13 -3.18
C ARG A 169 4.88 -29.18 -3.85
N ALA A 170 5.30 -28.09 -4.48
CA ALA A 170 4.41 -27.12 -5.14
C ALA A 170 3.73 -27.69 -6.39
N LEU A 171 4.30 -28.74 -7.01
CA LEU A 171 3.67 -29.46 -8.12
C LEU A 171 2.56 -30.42 -7.66
N PHE A 172 2.46 -30.67 -6.34
CA PHE A 172 1.47 -31.58 -5.74
C PHE A 172 0.46 -30.86 -4.84
N ASP A 173 0.92 -29.92 -4.02
CA ASP A 173 0.13 -29.22 -3.02
C ASP A 173 -0.31 -27.83 -3.51
N ARG A 174 -1.62 -27.58 -3.45
CA ARG A 174 -2.23 -26.35 -3.93
C ARG A 174 -1.77 -25.13 -3.13
N SER A 175 -1.61 -25.26 -1.82
CA SER A 175 -1.21 -24.14 -0.97
C SER A 175 0.24 -23.74 -1.23
N ALA A 176 1.12 -24.72 -1.46
CA ALA A 176 2.49 -24.50 -1.87
C ALA A 176 2.59 -23.86 -3.26
N ALA A 177 1.78 -24.32 -4.23
CA ALA A 177 1.66 -23.69 -5.55
C ALA A 177 1.27 -22.21 -5.43
N HIS A 178 0.17 -21.92 -4.73
CA HIS A 178 -0.31 -20.55 -4.55
C HIS A 178 0.70 -19.64 -3.85
N ARG A 179 1.48 -20.15 -2.89
CA ARG A 179 2.53 -19.37 -2.23
C ARG A 179 3.65 -18.98 -3.20
N LEU A 180 4.05 -19.90 -4.08
CA LEU A 180 5.03 -19.60 -5.12
C LEU A 180 4.44 -18.64 -6.17
N THR A 181 3.20 -18.84 -6.59
CA THR A 181 2.48 -17.92 -7.49
C THR A 181 2.44 -16.51 -6.92
N LEU A 182 2.11 -16.34 -5.63
CA LEU A 182 2.11 -15.02 -4.98
C LEU A 182 3.50 -14.38 -5.02
N LYS A 183 4.56 -15.13 -4.67
CA LYS A 183 5.94 -14.65 -4.75
C LYS A 183 6.28 -14.19 -6.17
N ASN A 184 5.96 -15.01 -7.16
CA ASN A 184 6.21 -14.72 -8.57
C ASN A 184 5.51 -13.44 -9.02
N LEU A 185 4.21 -13.29 -8.72
CA LEU A 185 3.43 -12.09 -9.07
C LEU A 185 3.97 -10.83 -8.38
N LEU A 186 4.37 -10.91 -7.11
CA LEU A 186 5.00 -9.79 -6.41
C LEU A 186 6.28 -9.34 -7.12
N GLN A 187 7.12 -10.29 -7.55
CA GLN A 187 8.37 -9.99 -8.24
C GLN A 187 8.15 -9.42 -9.65
N ARG A 188 7.07 -9.78 -10.33
CA ARG A 188 6.66 -9.14 -11.58
C ARG A 188 6.25 -7.68 -11.37
N GLU A 189 5.63 -7.38 -10.24
CA GLU A 189 5.30 -6.00 -9.81
C GLU A 189 6.50 -5.25 -9.20
N GLY A 190 7.70 -5.83 -9.21
CA GLY A 190 8.92 -5.20 -8.69
C GLY A 190 9.13 -5.32 -7.18
N TYR A 191 8.35 -6.16 -6.50
CA TYR A 191 8.50 -6.44 -5.07
C TYR A 191 9.20 -7.78 -4.84
N GLU A 192 10.22 -7.79 -3.99
CA GLU A 192 10.93 -9.04 -3.64
C GLU A 192 10.00 -10.06 -2.96
N ASP A 193 9.14 -9.57 -2.05
CA ASP A 193 8.22 -10.33 -1.23
C ASP A 193 7.07 -9.45 -0.69
N LEU A 194 6.17 -10.06 0.08
CA LEU A 194 5.02 -9.36 0.68
C LEU A 194 5.47 -8.32 1.72
N GLU A 195 6.58 -8.57 2.41
CA GLU A 195 7.13 -7.65 3.40
C GLU A 195 7.61 -6.35 2.75
N ALA A 196 8.15 -6.39 1.53
CA ALA A 196 8.49 -5.20 0.76
C ALA A 196 7.27 -4.32 0.50
N VAL A 197 6.13 -4.92 0.12
CA VAL A 197 4.86 -4.20 -0.07
C VAL A 197 4.39 -3.55 1.24
N LEU A 198 4.42 -4.32 2.34
CA LEU A 198 4.00 -3.83 3.66
C LEU A 198 4.89 -2.69 4.17
N ARG A 199 6.22 -2.78 3.98
CA ARG A 199 7.17 -1.72 4.33
C ARG A 199 6.89 -0.44 3.56
N GLU A 200 6.66 -0.54 2.25
CA GLU A 200 6.32 0.64 1.45
C GLU A 200 4.98 1.26 1.87
N GLY A 201 3.96 0.43 2.09
CA GLY A 201 2.67 0.86 2.59
C GLY A 201 2.77 1.58 3.94
N ALA A 202 3.52 1.02 4.89
CA ALA A 202 3.76 1.63 6.20
C ALA A 202 4.49 2.97 6.08
N ARG A 203 5.50 3.09 5.20
CA ARG A 203 6.21 4.34 4.94
C ARG A 203 5.27 5.41 4.39
N LYS A 204 4.47 5.08 3.37
CA LYS A 204 3.48 6.00 2.77
C LYS A 204 2.44 6.44 3.81
N GLY A 205 1.94 5.49 4.60
CA GLY A 205 0.97 5.74 5.67
C GLY A 205 1.51 6.68 6.75
N ARG A 206 2.74 6.44 7.23
CA ARG A 206 3.41 7.31 8.22
C ARG A 206 3.63 8.72 7.69
N ALA A 207 4.13 8.86 6.46
CA ALA A 207 4.36 10.17 5.85
C ALA A 207 3.05 10.97 5.73
N LYS A 208 1.98 10.33 5.24
CA LYS A 208 0.66 10.95 5.15
C LYS A 208 0.11 11.34 6.52
N GLY A 209 0.21 10.43 7.50
CA GLY A 209 -0.26 10.65 8.85
C GLY A 209 0.44 11.81 9.56
N LEU A 210 1.76 11.97 9.35
CA LEU A 210 2.52 13.08 9.91
C LEU A 210 2.05 14.43 9.35
N VAL A 211 1.93 14.54 8.02
CA VAL A 211 1.49 15.78 7.36
C VAL A 211 0.08 16.17 7.80
N GLU A 212 -0.85 15.22 7.79
CA GLU A 212 -2.23 15.48 8.22
C GLU A 212 -2.32 15.82 9.71
N GLY A 213 -1.56 15.10 10.55
CA GLY A 213 -1.50 15.32 11.99
C GLY A 213 -0.94 16.71 12.33
N GLU A 214 0.15 17.13 11.69
CA GLU A 214 0.72 18.46 11.86
C GLU A 214 -0.23 19.57 11.40
N ALA A 215 -0.86 19.41 10.22
CA ALA A 215 -1.79 20.40 9.70
C ALA A 215 -3.00 20.58 10.62
N LYS A 216 -3.60 19.45 11.06
CA LYS A 216 -4.71 19.47 12.01
C LYS A 216 -4.29 20.08 13.34
N GLY A 217 -3.17 19.62 13.92
CA GLY A 217 -2.66 20.12 15.19
C GLY A 217 -2.35 21.62 15.19
N LYS A 218 -1.74 22.13 14.10
CA LYS A 218 -1.51 23.57 13.93
C LYS A 218 -2.82 24.36 13.81
N ALA A 219 -3.78 23.84 13.06
CA ALA A 219 -5.07 24.52 12.89
C ALA A 219 -5.87 24.56 14.20
N THR A 220 -5.97 23.44 14.92
CA THR A 220 -6.67 23.37 16.21
C THR A 220 -5.97 24.24 17.26
N GLY A 221 -4.65 24.08 17.42
CA GLY A 221 -3.88 24.86 18.38
C GLY A 221 -3.95 26.36 18.13
N ARG A 222 -3.96 26.80 16.86
CA ARG A 222 -4.13 28.22 16.52
C ARG A 222 -5.53 28.73 16.84
N ALA A 223 -6.57 27.95 16.53
CA ALA A 223 -7.95 28.34 16.80
C ALA A 223 -8.22 28.44 18.32
N GLU A 224 -7.74 27.46 19.08
CA GLU A 224 -7.86 27.44 20.54
C GLU A 224 -7.06 28.59 21.18
N GLY A 225 -5.80 28.76 20.78
CA GLY A 225 -4.94 29.83 21.29
C GLY A 225 -5.46 31.23 20.98
N LEU A 226 -6.05 31.45 19.80
CA LEU A 226 -6.67 32.73 19.45
C LEU A 226 -7.90 33.00 20.32
N LYS A 227 -8.79 32.01 20.49
CA LYS A 227 -9.99 32.14 21.31
C LYS A 227 -9.65 32.40 22.79
N GLU A 228 -8.68 31.68 23.32
CA GLU A 228 -8.19 31.87 24.69
C GLU A 228 -7.53 33.25 24.87
N GLY A 229 -6.68 33.66 23.94
CA GLY A 229 -6.03 34.97 23.94
C GLY A 229 -7.05 36.12 23.91
N GLU A 230 -8.06 36.03 23.03
CA GLU A 230 -9.13 37.04 22.95
C GLU A 230 -9.97 37.12 24.23
N THR A 231 -10.38 35.98 24.78
CA THR A 231 -11.21 35.95 26.00
C THR A 231 -10.46 36.50 27.20
N LYS A 232 -9.21 36.05 27.43
CA LYS A 232 -8.36 36.57 28.52
C LYS A 232 -8.03 38.04 28.32
N GLY A 233 -7.68 38.45 27.10
CA GLY A 233 -7.35 39.84 26.76
C GLY A 233 -8.52 40.78 27.01
N LYS A 234 -9.73 40.43 26.54
CA LYS A 234 -10.95 41.22 26.77
C LYS A 234 -11.31 41.29 28.26
N ALA A 235 -11.22 40.18 28.99
CA ALA A 235 -11.52 40.15 30.43
C ALA A 235 -10.54 41.02 31.22
N LYS A 236 -9.24 40.88 30.97
CA LYS A 236 -8.19 41.67 31.62
C LYS A 236 -8.33 43.16 31.30
N GLY A 237 -8.46 43.52 30.03
CA GLY A 237 -8.61 44.92 29.61
C GLY A 237 -9.87 45.57 30.18
N LYS A 238 -10.99 44.82 30.27
CA LYS A 238 -12.22 45.32 30.91
C LYS A 238 -12.04 45.53 32.41
N ALA A 239 -11.39 44.59 33.10
CA ALA A 239 -11.15 44.68 34.54
C ALA A 239 -10.21 45.85 34.89
N GLU A 240 -9.09 45.98 34.16
CA GLU A 240 -8.13 47.08 34.33
C GLU A 240 -8.77 48.43 34.02
N GLY A 241 -9.48 48.55 32.90
CA GLY A 241 -10.16 49.79 32.52
C GLY A 241 -11.26 50.20 33.50
N LEU A 242 -12.02 49.24 34.04
CA LEU A 242 -13.02 49.51 35.07
C LEU A 242 -12.37 49.93 36.38
N ALA A 243 -11.33 49.23 36.83
CA ALA A 243 -10.62 49.55 38.07
C ALA A 243 -9.97 50.95 37.99
N GLU A 244 -9.32 51.28 36.89
CA GLU A 244 -8.71 52.60 36.67
C GLU A 244 -9.78 53.70 36.60
N GLY A 245 -10.87 53.45 35.86
CA GLY A 245 -11.99 54.36 35.75
C GLY A 245 -12.68 54.64 37.09
N GLU A 246 -12.93 53.60 37.90
CA GLU A 246 -13.48 53.73 39.25
C GLU A 246 -12.53 54.46 40.20
N ALA A 247 -11.23 54.14 40.16
CA ALA A 247 -10.24 54.79 41.00
C ALA A 247 -10.14 56.29 40.70
N LYS A 248 -10.05 56.65 39.41
CA LYS A 248 -10.07 58.05 38.95
C LYS A 248 -11.38 58.73 39.34
N GLY A 249 -12.53 58.12 39.06
CA GLY A 249 -13.85 58.67 39.38
C GLY A 249 -14.04 58.92 40.89
N LYS A 250 -13.66 57.95 41.74
CA LYS A 250 -13.71 58.12 43.21
C LYS A 250 -12.76 59.21 43.70
N ALA A 251 -11.56 59.33 43.13
CA ALA A 251 -10.61 60.37 43.51
C ALA A 251 -11.14 61.77 43.15
N THR A 252 -11.67 61.95 41.94
CA THR A 252 -12.26 63.22 41.49
C THR A 252 -13.49 63.58 42.33
N GLY A 253 -14.42 62.62 42.53
CA GLY A 253 -15.62 62.86 43.32
C GLY A 253 -15.33 63.19 44.79
N ARG A 254 -14.32 62.55 45.41
CA ARG A 254 -13.87 62.92 46.78
C ARG A 254 -13.30 64.32 46.86
N LEU A 255 -12.54 64.74 45.85
CA LEU A 255 -11.99 66.09 45.79
C LEU A 255 -13.12 67.13 45.65
N GLU A 256 -14.06 66.91 44.73
CA GLU A 256 -15.23 67.77 44.54
C GLU A 256 -16.08 67.88 45.81
N ALA A 257 -16.35 66.77 46.48
CA ALA A 257 -17.08 66.78 47.75
C ALA A 257 -16.35 67.57 48.86
N ARG A 258 -15.01 67.48 48.92
CA ARG A 258 -14.21 68.27 49.86
C ARG A 258 -14.21 69.76 49.53
N ILE A 259 -14.20 70.12 48.25
CA ILE A 259 -14.34 71.51 47.78
C ILE A 259 -15.67 72.08 48.26
N GLU A 260 -16.78 71.38 48.02
CA GLU A 260 -18.10 71.87 48.41
C GLU A 260 -18.24 71.94 49.92
N ALA A 261 -17.78 70.93 50.67
CA ALA A 261 -17.77 70.97 52.14
C ALA A 261 -16.98 72.16 52.70
N LEU A 262 -15.84 72.53 52.08
CA LEU A 262 -15.06 73.70 52.48
C LEU A 262 -15.86 74.98 52.29
N LEU A 263 -16.53 75.12 51.14
CA LEU A 263 -17.36 76.29 50.84
C LEU A 263 -18.57 76.38 51.78
N ASP A 264 -19.20 75.25 52.10
CA ASP A 264 -20.33 75.18 53.03
C ASP A 264 -19.91 75.57 54.46
N ILE A 265 -18.76 75.09 54.94
CA ILE A 265 -18.23 75.47 56.26
C ILE A 265 -17.93 76.96 56.34
N LEU A 266 -17.26 77.52 55.33
CA LEU A 266 -16.94 78.95 55.29
C LEU A 266 -18.22 79.80 55.33
N MET A 267 -19.23 79.39 54.58
CA MET A 267 -20.55 80.03 54.57
C MET A 267 -21.25 79.94 55.92
N ALA A 268 -21.31 78.75 56.53
CA ALA A 268 -21.94 78.53 57.83
C ALA A 268 -21.26 79.31 58.96
N ARG A 269 -19.94 79.53 58.86
CA ARG A 269 -19.17 80.35 59.80
C ARG A 269 -19.20 81.85 59.50
N GLY A 270 -19.86 82.27 58.43
CA GLY A 270 -19.94 83.69 58.04
C GLY A 270 -18.60 84.27 57.57
N ILE A 271 -17.67 83.44 57.10
CA ILE A 271 -16.39 83.89 56.55
C ILE A 271 -16.62 84.23 55.07
N ASP A 272 -16.66 85.52 54.74
CA ASP A 272 -16.85 85.96 53.36
C ASP A 272 -15.59 85.69 52.52
N VAL A 273 -15.80 85.14 51.33
CA VAL A 273 -14.73 84.81 50.38
C VAL A 273 -15.06 85.41 49.02
N ASP A 274 -14.12 86.19 48.49
CA ASP A 274 -14.30 86.85 47.20
C ASP A 274 -14.39 85.85 46.03
N ALA A 275 -14.86 86.34 44.88
CA ALA A 275 -15.03 85.52 43.69
C ALA A 275 -13.70 84.87 43.22
N THR A 276 -12.58 85.55 43.43
CA THR A 276 -11.24 85.09 43.06
C THR A 276 -10.83 83.88 43.89
N THR A 277 -11.01 83.95 45.21
CA THR A 277 -10.68 82.90 46.17
C THR A 277 -11.62 81.71 46.01
N ARG A 278 -12.92 81.94 45.80
CA ARG A 278 -13.88 80.88 45.48
C ARG A 278 -13.50 80.11 44.21
N THR A 279 -13.03 80.82 43.18
CA THR A 279 -12.53 80.21 41.94
C THR A 279 -11.23 79.42 42.19
N ARG A 280 -10.33 79.96 43.03
CA ARG A 280 -9.09 79.30 43.45
C ARG A 280 -9.35 77.98 44.17
N ILE A 281 -10.34 77.94 45.07
CA ILE A 281 -10.77 76.73 45.78
C ILE A 281 -11.34 75.69 44.80
N ARG A 282 -12.30 76.09 43.95
CA ARG A 282 -12.95 75.16 42.99
C ARG A 282 -11.99 74.60 41.93
N ARG A 283 -10.95 75.34 41.58
CA ARG A 283 -9.90 74.91 40.65
C ARG A 283 -8.76 74.16 41.32
N CYS A 284 -8.72 74.10 42.65
CA CYS A 284 -7.70 73.34 43.34
C CYS A 284 -7.85 71.85 43.00
N ARG A 285 -6.72 71.21 42.66
CA ARG A 285 -6.63 69.78 42.35
C ARG A 285 -5.78 69.02 43.36
N ASP A 286 -5.22 69.73 44.32
CA ASP A 286 -4.41 69.18 45.39
C ASP A 286 -5.32 68.82 46.59
N GLN A 287 -5.49 67.51 46.83
CA GLN A 287 -6.33 67.02 47.91
C GLN A 287 -5.79 67.36 49.31
N GLU A 288 -4.47 67.44 49.46
CA GLU A 288 -3.85 67.81 50.74
C GLU A 288 -4.07 69.28 51.02
N GLN A 289 -3.91 70.15 50.01
CA GLN A 289 -4.15 71.57 50.13
C GLN A 289 -5.60 71.88 50.54
N ILE A 290 -6.58 71.18 49.95
CA ILE A 290 -7.99 71.33 50.36
C ILE A 290 -8.22 70.80 51.77
N GLY A 291 -7.56 69.71 52.15
CA GLY A 291 -7.59 69.19 53.52
C GLY A 291 -7.08 70.21 54.54
N ILE A 292 -5.99 70.90 54.22
CA ILE A 292 -5.41 71.98 55.03
C ILE A 292 -6.40 73.15 55.14
N TRP A 293 -6.98 73.59 54.03
CA TRP A 293 -7.99 74.66 54.04
C TRP A 293 -9.23 74.28 54.85
N LEU A 294 -9.72 73.04 54.73
CA LEU A 294 -10.83 72.51 55.55
C LEU A 294 -10.52 72.59 57.05
N ALA A 295 -9.34 72.11 57.45
CA ALA A 295 -8.92 72.13 58.86
C ALA A 295 -8.82 73.57 59.40
N LYS A 296 -8.25 74.48 58.61
CA LYS A 296 -8.15 75.89 58.99
C LYS A 296 -9.51 76.58 59.04
N ALA A 297 -10.39 76.31 58.08
CA ALA A 297 -11.73 76.87 58.01
C ALA A 297 -12.58 76.51 59.25
N ALA A 298 -12.30 75.39 59.92
CA ALA A 298 -12.98 75.00 61.15
C ALA A 298 -12.65 75.89 62.37
N VAL A 299 -11.50 76.57 62.38
CA VAL A 299 -11.01 77.37 63.53
C VAL A 299 -10.76 78.85 63.25
N ALA A 300 -10.46 79.22 62.01
CA ALA A 300 -10.15 80.59 61.58
C ALA A 300 -11.32 81.56 61.76
N ASN A 301 -11.07 82.85 61.97
CA ASN A 301 -12.15 83.86 62.07
C ASN A 301 -12.28 84.77 60.85
N ARG A 302 -11.38 84.62 59.86
CA ARG A 302 -11.34 85.38 58.60
C ARG A 302 -10.68 84.57 57.48
N ALA A 303 -10.90 84.96 56.23
CA ALA A 303 -10.48 84.19 55.06
C ALA A 303 -8.95 84.07 54.94
N GLU A 304 -8.18 85.08 55.34
CA GLU A 304 -6.71 85.11 55.24
C GLU A 304 -6.04 84.08 56.16
N GLU A 305 -6.72 83.64 57.22
CA GLU A 305 -6.22 82.61 58.13
C GLU A 305 -6.43 81.20 57.56
N VAL A 306 -7.34 81.06 56.60
CA VAL A 306 -7.63 79.80 55.90
C VAL A 306 -6.69 79.58 54.71
N PHE A 307 -6.40 80.65 53.96
CA PHE A 307 -5.94 80.59 52.57
C PHE A 307 -4.50 81.04 52.30
#